data_AF-A0A3T1ALJ0-F1
#
_entry.id   AF-A0A3T1ALJ0-F1
#
_cell.length_a   1.000
_cell.length_b   1.000
_cell.length_c   1.000
_cell.angle_alpha   90.00
_cell.angle_beta   90.00
_cell.angle_gamma   90.00
#
_symmetry.space_group_name_H-M   'P 1'
#
loop_
_entity.id
_entity.type
_entity.pdbx_description
1 polymer ?
#
loop_
_entity_poly.entity_id
_entity_poly.type
_entity_poly.pdbx_seq_one_letter_code
_entity_poly.pdbx_strand_id
1 'polypeptide(L)'
;MSETKERGVAKAPGRQRGAVGGSQEVKRLAELLQHCVRKAGLSVRALHGLLRADQFAPPRGVPSHAVLQRRLNGENLATDTDLIKAIIDVTTPESERGPLLELAEEFQRDARLGATTVDTQHDEITRLAHELADARKQLAQVEEELAEERRWREDLERRLGADSASPIQEAELHRLREVLHHAEQERDALRIEVERSRVRLPTSAGTPDLRITTRPSGEPATGPGGDPALDVLEEQLRGLDPDGALLAAVIRRALDHQYDGPHTGRYAWEQLTKWEKAAVGAKVEVEFQRAYDLADGGDADFALAGVEFDLKYSTRDRGWVIDQWRLEVPQLLITGNDHQSVMSAGLLRPHPGLLNRVGRDGRATLSTEGLKAVRWLHREVPLPENTLAHLTPDIRERVLSHRSGQQRVVELFRLVQDRPISTVTVQTVALQQDAMKRVRDASRQLDGEGVRILSGNRLGDQRIAADLGLPALRPGSFMSIRAESAGQEVAR
;
A
#
# COMPACT_ATOMS: atom_id res chain seq x y z
N MET A 1 47.47 53.15 14.99
CA MET A 1 47.53 52.32 16.22
C MET A 1 46.10 51.95 16.55
N SER A 2 45.82 50.65 16.48
CA SER A 2 44.52 50.10 16.10
C SER A 2 43.61 49.84 17.29
N GLU A 3 42.37 50.32 17.20
CA GLU A 3 41.23 49.85 18.01
C GLU A 3 40.71 48.53 17.43
N THR A 4 40.83 47.44 18.18
CA THR A 4 40.32 46.13 17.80
C THR A 4 39.06 45.82 18.61
N LYS A 5 37.92 45.78 17.89
CA LYS A 5 36.64 45.20 18.32
C LYS A 5 36.81 43.70 18.54
N GLU A 6 36.61 43.20 19.76
CA GLU A 6 36.35 41.76 19.99
C GLU A 6 34.89 41.54 20.41
N ARG A 7 34.20 40.75 19.58
CA ARG A 7 32.84 40.26 19.78
C ARG A 7 32.87 39.10 20.77
N GLY A 8 32.21 39.25 21.92
CA GLY A 8 31.91 38.12 22.81
C GLY A 8 30.80 37.24 22.24
N VAL A 9 31.13 36.01 21.85
CA VAL A 9 30.15 34.96 21.51
C VAL A 9 29.91 34.11 22.74
N ALA A 10 28.70 34.22 23.32
CA ALA A 10 28.23 33.31 24.37
C ALA A 10 28.01 31.91 23.77
N LYS A 11 28.68 30.90 24.34
CA LYS A 11 28.62 29.50 23.93
C LYS A 11 27.37 28.84 24.55
N ALA A 12 26.38 28.55 23.72
CA ALA A 12 25.14 27.85 24.09
C ALA A 12 25.40 26.40 24.58
N PRO A 13 24.55 25.83 25.45
CA PRO A 13 24.69 24.47 25.96
C PRO A 13 24.55 23.43 24.84
N GLY A 14 25.39 22.40 24.91
CA GLY A 14 25.55 21.37 23.87
C GLY A 14 24.25 20.60 23.57
N ARG A 15 23.89 20.62 22.30
CA ARG A 15 22.81 19.86 21.64
C ARG A 15 22.98 18.35 21.89
N GLN A 16 22.01 17.69 22.51
CA GLN A 16 21.92 16.22 22.52
C GLN A 16 21.61 15.75 21.09
N ARG A 17 22.56 15.03 20.47
CA ARG A 17 22.36 14.31 19.20
C ARG A 17 21.71 12.96 19.51
N GLY A 18 20.51 12.73 18.96
CA GLY A 18 19.83 11.43 19.00
C GLY A 18 20.66 10.37 18.29
N ALA A 19 20.81 9.21 18.92
CA ALA A 19 21.57 8.08 18.40
C ALA A 19 20.80 7.36 17.29
N VAL A 20 21.54 6.96 16.27
CA VAL A 20 21.11 6.22 15.08
C VAL A 20 21.00 4.72 15.41
N GLY A 21 19.87 4.09 15.10
CA GLY A 21 19.78 2.68 14.69
C GLY A 21 20.07 1.55 15.71
N GLY A 22 19.60 1.65 16.97
CA GLY A 22 19.63 0.50 17.89
C GLY A 22 18.30 -0.26 17.94
N SER A 23 18.31 -1.60 18.08
CA SER A 23 17.09 -2.39 18.30
C SER A 23 16.34 -1.90 19.56
N GLN A 24 15.03 -2.08 19.63
CA GLN A 24 14.20 -1.62 20.74
C GLN A 24 14.69 -2.20 22.09
N GLU A 25 15.27 -3.39 22.05
CA GLU A 25 15.85 -4.13 23.16
C GLU A 25 17.17 -3.51 23.62
N VAL A 26 18.02 -3.04 22.69
CA VAL A 26 19.24 -2.27 22.99
C VAL A 26 18.88 -0.96 23.69
N LYS A 27 17.79 -0.31 23.27
CA LYS A 27 17.30 0.92 23.90
C LYS A 27 16.79 0.65 25.33
N ARG A 28 16.03 -0.42 25.54
CA ARG A 28 15.58 -0.85 26.89
C ARG A 28 16.75 -1.19 27.81
N LEU A 29 17.77 -1.86 27.29
CA LEU A 29 18.99 -2.16 28.02
C LEU A 29 19.76 -0.89 28.41
N ALA A 30 19.87 0.08 27.51
CA ALA A 30 20.49 1.38 27.78
C ALA A 30 19.71 2.17 28.85
N GLU A 31 18.37 2.19 28.76
CA GLU A 31 17.49 2.84 29.73
C GLU A 31 17.59 2.22 31.13
N LEU A 32 17.69 0.89 31.22
CA LEU A 32 17.91 0.16 32.48
C LEU A 32 19.21 0.63 33.17
N LEU A 33 20.33 0.67 32.44
CA LEU A 33 21.61 1.09 33.01
C LEU A 33 21.62 2.57 33.39
N GLN A 34 21.04 3.44 32.56
CA GLN A 34 20.88 4.86 32.88
C GLN A 34 19.99 5.07 34.11
N HIS A 35 18.99 4.22 34.33
CA HIS A 35 18.18 4.25 35.54
C HIS A 35 19.00 3.88 36.78
N CYS A 36 19.80 2.81 36.73
CA CYS A 36 20.68 2.42 37.84
C CYS A 36 21.68 3.53 38.20
N VAL A 37 22.32 4.14 37.20
CA VAL A 37 23.26 5.26 37.39
C VAL A 37 22.58 6.47 38.03
N ARG A 38 21.36 6.82 37.59
CA ARG A 38 20.58 7.93 38.17
C ARG A 38 20.11 7.64 39.60
N LYS A 39 19.63 6.41 39.87
CA LYS A 39 19.20 5.97 41.20
C LYS A 39 20.35 6.02 42.21
N ALA A 40 21.57 5.71 41.77
CA ALA A 40 22.79 5.85 42.56
C ALA A 40 23.26 7.30 42.75
N GLY A 41 22.62 8.29 42.11
CA GLY A 41 23.01 9.69 42.17
C GLY A 41 24.34 10.01 41.47
N LEU A 42 24.78 9.14 40.55
CA LEU A 42 26.10 9.25 39.92
C LEU A 42 26.02 9.98 38.57
N SER A 43 27.03 10.82 38.32
CA SER A 43 27.31 11.30 36.96
C SER A 43 28.12 10.25 36.18
N VAL A 44 28.12 10.30 34.84
CA VAL A 44 28.93 9.39 34.00
C VAL A 44 30.43 9.51 34.32
N ARG A 45 30.89 10.71 34.72
CA ARG A 45 32.27 10.94 35.19
C ARG A 45 32.55 10.26 36.53
N ALA A 46 31.60 10.30 37.47
CA ALA A 46 31.72 9.61 38.75
C ALA A 46 31.67 8.09 38.57
N LEU A 47 30.79 7.58 37.70
CA LEU A 47 30.71 6.18 37.31
C LEU A 47 32.06 5.67 36.75
N HIS A 48 32.67 6.40 35.82
CA HIS A 48 33.98 6.05 35.27
C HIS A 48 35.06 5.91 36.36
N GLY A 49 35.02 6.73 37.41
CA GLY A 49 35.98 6.68 38.52
C GLY A 49 35.81 5.48 39.45
N LEU A 50 34.66 4.80 39.39
CA LEU A 50 34.34 3.64 40.23
C LEU A 50 34.56 2.30 39.51
N LEU A 51 34.63 2.31 38.18
CA LEU A 51 34.93 1.12 37.38
C LEU A 51 36.42 0.74 37.51
N ARG A 52 36.69 -0.57 37.54
CA ARG A 52 38.04 -1.12 37.71
C ARG A 52 38.39 -2.06 36.56
N ALA A 53 39.67 -2.12 36.21
CA ALA A 53 40.15 -2.89 35.05
C ALA A 53 39.98 -4.42 35.23
N ASP A 54 39.89 -4.90 36.46
CA ASP A 54 39.64 -6.31 36.81
C ASP A 54 38.19 -6.76 36.52
N GLN A 55 37.28 -5.83 36.22
CA GLN A 55 35.88 -6.13 35.89
C GLN A 55 35.66 -6.50 34.40
N PHE A 56 36.70 -6.45 33.56
CA PHE A 56 36.58 -6.65 32.10
C PHE A 56 37.47 -7.80 31.62
N ALA A 57 36.92 -8.76 30.87
CA ALA A 57 37.61 -9.96 30.39
C ALA A 57 37.64 -10.03 28.85
N PRO A 58 38.79 -10.30 28.21
CA PRO A 58 40.14 -10.35 28.78
C PRO A 58 40.54 -9.00 29.41
N PRO A 59 41.54 -8.95 30.32
CA PRO A 59 41.91 -7.73 31.05
C PRO A 59 42.14 -6.57 30.09
N ARG A 60 41.22 -5.61 30.10
CA ARG A 60 41.26 -4.39 29.29
C ARG A 60 41.12 -3.18 30.18
N GLY A 61 41.70 -2.06 29.75
CA GLY A 61 41.56 -0.79 30.45
C GLY A 61 40.09 -0.37 30.57
N VAL A 62 39.75 0.33 31.65
CA VAL A 62 38.40 0.89 31.84
C VAL A 62 38.02 1.72 30.62
N PRO A 63 36.83 1.51 30.01
CA PRO A 63 36.41 2.26 28.85
C PRO A 63 36.42 3.77 29.13
N SER A 64 36.98 4.55 28.21
CA SER A 64 37.03 6.01 28.37
C SER A 64 35.65 6.63 28.57
N HIS A 65 35.59 7.80 29.18
CA HIS A 65 34.34 8.55 29.41
C HIS A 65 33.47 8.70 28.14
N ALA A 66 34.09 8.94 26.98
CA ALA A 66 33.38 9.05 25.71
C ALA A 66 32.80 7.71 25.22
N VAL A 67 33.46 6.59 25.54
CA VAL A 67 32.97 5.25 25.23
C VAL A 67 31.82 4.87 26.17
N LEU A 68 31.95 5.14 27.47
CA LEU A 68 30.87 4.92 28.45
C LEU A 68 29.61 5.69 28.08
N GLN A 69 29.73 6.96 27.69
CA GLN A 69 28.59 7.76 27.27
C GLN A 69 27.90 7.17 26.03
N ARG A 70 28.67 6.71 25.03
CA ARG A 70 28.13 6.08 23.82
C ARG A 70 27.44 4.75 24.12
N ARG A 71 28.04 3.92 24.99
CA ARG A 71 27.47 2.65 25.46
C ARG A 71 26.18 2.86 26.24
N LEU A 72 26.15 3.84 27.16
CA LEU A 72 24.93 4.21 27.87
C LEU A 72 23.86 4.79 26.95
N ASN A 73 24.20 5.23 25.73
CA ASN A 73 23.24 5.62 24.70
C ASN A 73 22.86 4.47 23.75
N GLY A 74 23.31 3.23 24.03
CA GLY A 74 22.94 2.02 23.29
C GLY A 74 23.95 1.55 22.23
N GLU A 75 24.99 2.32 21.92
CA GLU A 75 25.94 1.96 20.86
C GLU A 75 26.77 0.73 21.26
N ASN A 76 26.69 -0.37 20.50
CA ASN A 76 27.33 -1.67 20.76
C ASN A 76 27.15 -2.17 22.21
N LEU A 77 26.03 -1.83 22.85
CA LEU A 77 25.79 -2.19 24.25
C LEU A 77 25.46 -3.68 24.39
N ALA A 78 24.66 -4.24 23.47
CA ALA A 78 24.22 -5.65 23.54
C ALA A 78 25.37 -6.67 23.51
N THR A 79 26.53 -6.31 22.99
CA THR A 79 27.72 -7.18 22.93
C THR A 79 28.68 -6.98 24.11
N ASP A 80 28.48 -5.94 24.94
CA ASP A 80 29.42 -5.53 25.99
C ASP A 80 28.97 -6.01 27.38
N THR A 81 28.88 -7.33 27.56
CA THR A 81 28.36 -7.99 28.78
C THR A 81 29.12 -7.59 30.05
N ASP A 82 30.45 -7.48 29.99
CA ASP A 82 31.26 -7.10 31.14
C ASP A 82 30.94 -5.67 31.62
N LEU A 83 30.72 -4.76 30.68
CA LEU A 83 30.41 -3.37 31.02
C LEU A 83 29.04 -3.24 31.68
N ILE A 84 28.05 -3.96 31.18
CA ILE A 84 26.70 -4.01 31.75
C ILE A 84 26.76 -4.49 33.20
N LYS A 85 27.46 -5.62 33.42
CA LYS A 85 27.66 -6.19 34.75
C LYS A 85 28.40 -5.22 35.68
N ALA A 86 29.51 -4.64 35.22
CA ALA A 86 30.31 -3.72 36.02
C ALA A 86 29.53 -2.45 36.43
N ILE A 87 28.68 -1.93 35.54
CA ILE A 87 27.81 -0.79 35.85
C ILE A 87 26.78 -1.17 36.92
N ILE A 88 26.10 -2.31 36.78
CA ILE A 88 25.10 -2.77 37.76
C ILE A 88 25.77 -3.01 39.13
N ASP A 89 26.94 -3.64 39.16
CA ASP A 89 27.69 -3.92 40.39
C ASP A 89 28.04 -2.65 41.17
N VAL A 90 28.46 -1.60 40.46
CA VAL A 90 28.90 -0.33 41.06
C VAL A 90 27.74 0.58 41.46
N THR A 91 26.61 0.49 40.75
CA THR A 91 25.46 1.39 40.94
C THR A 91 24.36 0.82 41.83
N THR A 92 24.40 -0.48 42.11
CA THR A 92 23.31 -1.19 42.79
C THR A 92 23.82 -1.94 44.03
N PRO A 93 23.11 -1.86 45.18
CA PRO A 93 23.38 -2.70 46.36
C PRO A 93 23.28 -4.20 46.05
N GLU A 94 24.08 -5.02 46.73
CA GLU A 94 24.20 -6.47 46.47
C GLU A 94 22.85 -7.22 46.52
N SER A 95 21.94 -6.81 47.39
CA SER A 95 20.59 -7.38 47.52
C SER A 95 19.67 -7.18 46.31
N GLU A 96 19.98 -6.22 45.43
CA GLU A 96 19.15 -5.85 44.26
C GLU A 96 19.81 -6.22 42.91
N ARG A 97 21.06 -6.70 42.90
CA ARG A 97 21.82 -6.96 41.67
C ARG A 97 21.28 -8.13 40.84
N GLY A 98 20.88 -9.22 41.49
CA GLY A 98 20.44 -10.46 40.82
C GLY A 98 19.32 -10.23 39.79
N PRO A 99 18.17 -9.66 40.20
CA PRO A 99 17.05 -9.40 39.29
C PRO A 99 17.40 -8.44 38.13
N LEU A 100 18.30 -7.47 38.35
CA LEU A 100 18.72 -6.52 37.32
C LEU A 100 19.67 -7.15 36.30
N LEU A 101 20.53 -8.08 36.73
CA LEU A 101 21.41 -8.84 35.85
C LEU A 101 20.59 -9.79 34.96
N GLU A 102 19.60 -10.49 35.53
CA GLU A 102 18.69 -11.36 34.77
C GLU A 102 17.92 -10.59 33.69
N LEU A 103 17.38 -9.42 34.03
CA LEU A 103 16.66 -8.56 33.09
C LEU A 103 17.58 -7.99 32.00
N ALA A 104 18.82 -7.63 32.36
CA ALA A 104 19.81 -7.16 31.39
C ALA A 104 20.22 -8.28 30.41
N GLU A 105 20.39 -9.51 30.89
CA GLU A 105 20.68 -10.67 30.07
C GLU A 105 19.54 -11.02 29.11
N GLU A 106 18.28 -10.88 29.54
CA GLU A 106 17.09 -11.03 28.68
C GLU A 106 17.11 -10.04 27.52
N PHE A 107 17.27 -8.74 27.80
CA PHE A 107 17.37 -7.72 26.74
C PHE A 107 18.57 -7.92 25.82
N GLN A 108 19.71 -8.39 26.33
CA GLN A 108 20.86 -8.74 25.50
C GLN A 108 20.59 -9.93 24.57
N ARG A 109 19.88 -10.96 25.06
CA ARG A 109 19.54 -12.14 24.28
C ARG A 109 18.59 -11.79 23.14
N ASP A 110 17.56 -10.99 23.42
CA ASP A 110 16.58 -10.58 22.43
C ASP A 110 17.19 -9.63 21.39
N ALA A 111 18.07 -8.72 21.81
CA ALA A 111 18.83 -7.87 20.90
C ALA A 111 19.75 -8.67 19.95
N ARG A 112 20.36 -9.77 20.44
CA ARG A 112 21.22 -10.65 19.63
C ARG A 112 20.42 -11.52 18.66
N LEU A 113 19.21 -11.93 19.03
CA LEU A 113 18.30 -12.68 18.15
C LEU A 113 17.74 -11.81 17.01
N GLY A 114 17.58 -10.51 17.22
CA GLY A 114 17.17 -9.55 16.18
C GLY A 114 18.28 -9.11 15.22
N ALA A 115 19.56 -9.23 15.60
CA ALA A 115 20.69 -8.73 14.81
C ALA A 115 20.97 -9.53 13.52
N THR A 116 20.68 -10.84 13.49
CA THR A 116 20.94 -11.72 12.32
C THR A 116 20.00 -11.46 11.14
N THR A 117 18.84 -10.86 11.38
CA THR A 117 17.80 -10.59 10.38
C THR A 117 17.90 -9.18 9.79
N VAL A 118 18.48 -8.23 10.53
CA VAL A 118 18.56 -6.81 10.12
C VAL A 118 19.78 -6.52 9.25
N ASP A 119 20.92 -7.17 9.48
CA ASP A 119 22.11 -7.01 8.61
C ASP A 119 21.86 -7.59 7.21
N THR A 120 21.18 -8.73 7.13
CA THR A 120 20.77 -9.34 5.85
C THR A 120 19.74 -8.49 5.11
N GLN A 121 18.82 -7.84 5.84
CA GLN A 121 17.88 -6.89 5.25
C GLN A 121 18.58 -5.60 4.79
N HIS A 122 19.54 -5.06 5.54
CA HIS A 122 20.26 -3.85 5.16
C HIS A 122 21.13 -4.04 3.91
N ASP A 123 21.80 -5.18 3.79
CA ASP A 123 22.55 -5.57 2.59
C ASP A 123 21.62 -5.78 1.38
N GLU A 124 20.45 -6.37 1.60
CA GLU A 124 19.44 -6.57 0.56
C GLU A 124 18.81 -5.25 0.10
N ILE A 125 18.52 -4.31 1.01
CA ILE A 125 18.05 -2.96 0.70
C ILE A 125 19.10 -2.20 -0.12
N THR A 126 20.37 -2.29 0.27
CA THR A 126 21.48 -1.62 -0.42
C THR A 126 21.66 -2.17 -1.85
N ARG A 127 21.52 -3.49 -2.03
CA ARG A 127 21.54 -4.14 -3.35
C ARG A 127 20.36 -3.69 -4.21
N LEU A 128 19.14 -3.76 -3.68
CA LEU A 128 17.92 -3.35 -4.40
C LEU A 128 17.93 -1.87 -4.79
N ALA A 129 18.54 -1.01 -3.97
CA ALA A 129 18.67 0.43 -4.26
C ALA A 129 19.59 0.70 -5.46
N HIS A 130 20.67 -0.07 -5.61
CA HIS A 130 21.54 0.00 -6.79
C HIS A 130 20.82 -0.52 -8.04
N GLU A 131 20.13 -1.67 -7.95
CA GLU A 131 19.35 -2.23 -9.06
C GLU A 131 18.27 -1.25 -9.56
N LEU A 132 17.58 -0.54 -8.65
CA LEU A 132 16.60 0.49 -9.02
C LEU A 132 17.26 1.69 -9.71
N ALA A 133 18.43 2.12 -9.25
CA ALA A 133 19.15 3.24 -9.86
C ALA A 133 19.61 2.91 -11.28
N ASP A 134 20.12 1.70 -11.51
CA ASP A 134 20.53 1.21 -12.83
C ASP A 134 19.34 1.08 -13.79
N ALA A 135 18.22 0.50 -13.33
CA ALA A 135 17.01 0.37 -14.14
C ALA A 135 16.42 1.74 -14.54
N ARG A 136 16.45 2.73 -13.64
CA ARG A 136 16.05 4.11 -13.94
C ARG A 136 16.93 4.76 -15.02
N LYS A 137 18.23 4.52 -14.96
CA LYS A 137 19.18 5.04 -15.95
C LYS A 137 18.94 4.42 -17.33
N GLN A 138 18.72 3.11 -17.38
CA GLN A 138 18.37 2.41 -18.64
C GLN A 138 17.05 2.92 -19.21
N LEU A 139 16.03 3.11 -18.37
CA LEU A 139 14.75 3.65 -18.81
C LEU A 139 14.89 5.03 -19.44
N ALA A 140 15.65 5.93 -18.81
CA ALA A 140 15.91 7.26 -19.35
C ALA A 140 16.62 7.23 -20.70
N GLN A 141 17.59 6.32 -20.87
CA GLN A 141 18.30 6.13 -22.13
C GLN A 141 17.36 5.64 -23.24
N VAL A 142 16.54 4.63 -22.96
CA VAL A 142 15.57 4.11 -23.94
C VAL A 142 14.52 5.16 -24.30
N GLU A 143 14.07 5.97 -23.35
CA GLU A 143 13.13 7.07 -23.61
C GLU A 143 13.74 8.16 -24.53
N GLU A 144 15.05 8.43 -24.39
CA GLU A 144 15.78 9.35 -25.26
C GLU A 144 15.94 8.78 -26.69
N GLU A 145 16.39 7.53 -26.82
CA GLU A 145 16.51 6.83 -28.10
C GLU A 145 15.15 6.75 -28.83
N LEU A 146 14.07 6.47 -28.09
CA LEU A 146 12.71 6.46 -28.62
C LEU A 146 12.27 7.83 -29.14
N ALA A 147 12.67 8.91 -28.47
CA ALA A 147 12.34 10.27 -28.89
C ALA A 147 13.10 10.64 -30.18
N GLU A 148 14.35 10.21 -30.34
CA GLU A 148 15.14 10.40 -31.56
C GLU A 148 14.55 9.62 -32.74
N GLU A 149 14.24 8.34 -32.55
CA GLU A 149 13.62 7.46 -33.55
C GLU A 149 12.25 8.00 -34.02
N ARG A 150 11.43 8.52 -33.10
CA ARG A 150 10.14 9.17 -33.46
C ARG A 150 10.35 10.41 -34.33
N ARG A 151 11.29 11.27 -33.97
CA ARG A 151 11.62 12.47 -34.75
C ARG A 151 12.13 12.10 -36.14
N TRP A 152 12.96 11.06 -36.24
CA TRP A 152 13.45 10.55 -37.51
C TRP A 152 12.32 10.02 -38.39
N ARG A 153 11.41 9.22 -37.81
CA ARG A 153 10.24 8.72 -38.53
C ARG A 153 9.36 9.86 -39.03
N GLU A 154 9.05 10.83 -38.18
CA GLU A 154 8.23 12.00 -38.56
C GLU A 154 8.90 12.86 -39.64
N ASP A 155 10.24 12.97 -39.63
CA ASP A 155 10.98 13.64 -40.70
C ASP A 155 10.93 12.88 -42.02
N LEU A 156 11.12 11.56 -41.97
CA LEU A 156 11.02 10.69 -43.12
C LEU A 156 9.60 10.70 -43.71
N GLU A 157 8.56 10.62 -42.88
CA GLU A 157 7.15 10.73 -43.26
C GLU A 157 6.83 12.09 -43.88
N ARG A 158 7.38 13.20 -43.36
CA ARG A 158 7.25 14.54 -43.96
C ARG A 158 7.92 14.63 -45.33
N ARG A 159 9.10 14.01 -45.50
CA ARG A 159 9.84 13.99 -46.77
C ARG A 159 9.17 13.10 -47.82
N LEU A 160 8.38 12.11 -47.39
CA LEU A 160 7.65 11.15 -48.19
C LEU A 160 6.23 11.60 -48.61
N GLY A 161 5.95 12.91 -48.65
CA GLY A 161 4.61 13.46 -48.96
C GLY A 161 3.84 12.73 -50.07
N ALA A 162 2.51 12.79 -50.02
CA ALA A 162 1.47 11.90 -50.60
C ALA A 162 1.63 11.26 -52.01
N ASP A 163 2.63 11.62 -52.82
CA ASP A 163 2.86 11.07 -54.15
C ASP A 163 4.10 10.16 -54.20
N SER A 164 3.83 8.85 -54.20
CA SER A 164 4.72 7.72 -54.54
C SER A 164 6.04 7.61 -53.77
N ALA A 165 6.00 6.93 -52.62
CA ALA A 165 7.19 6.43 -51.94
C ALA A 165 7.90 5.36 -52.80
N SER A 166 9.23 5.42 -52.89
CA SER A 166 10.01 4.34 -53.50
C SER A 166 9.96 3.08 -52.63
N PRO A 167 9.98 1.85 -53.20
CA PRO A 167 10.00 0.59 -52.43
C PRO A 167 11.11 0.53 -51.37
N ILE A 168 12.24 1.19 -51.62
CA ILE A 168 13.37 1.30 -50.68
C ILE A 168 12.98 2.12 -49.45
N GLN A 169 12.22 3.20 -49.65
CA GLN A 169 11.80 4.10 -48.57
C GLN A 169 10.65 3.50 -47.74
N GLU A 170 9.75 2.73 -48.36
CA GLU A 170 8.72 1.97 -47.64
C GLU A 170 9.34 0.87 -46.76
N ALA A 171 10.37 0.18 -47.27
CA ALA A 171 11.12 -0.80 -46.48
C ALA A 171 11.84 -0.16 -45.29
N GLU A 172 12.42 1.03 -45.47
CA GLU A 172 13.08 1.77 -44.39
C GLU A 172 12.07 2.22 -43.32
N LEU A 173 10.88 2.67 -43.74
CA LEU A 173 9.81 3.08 -42.82
C LEU A 173 9.20 1.90 -42.07
N HIS A 174 9.11 0.73 -42.71
CA HIS A 174 8.76 -0.53 -42.05
C HIS A 174 9.79 -0.92 -40.99
N ARG A 175 11.09 -0.83 -41.32
CA ARG A 175 12.18 -1.12 -40.39
C ARG A 175 12.16 -0.21 -39.16
N LEU A 176 11.95 1.10 -39.35
CA LEU A 176 11.82 2.06 -38.24
C LEU A 176 10.60 1.78 -37.35
N ARG A 177 9.49 1.26 -37.92
CA ARG A 177 8.33 0.83 -37.10
C ARG A 177 8.67 -0.36 -36.21
N GLU A 178 9.47 -1.30 -36.70
CA GLU A 178 9.92 -2.46 -35.91
C GLU A 178 10.89 -2.04 -34.79
N VAL A 179 11.83 -1.14 -35.09
CA VAL A 179 12.77 -0.61 -34.09
C VAL A 179 12.03 0.15 -32.99
N LEU A 180 11.11 1.06 -33.37
CA LEU A 180 10.25 1.76 -32.40
C LEU A 180 9.42 0.80 -31.56
N HIS A 181 8.83 -0.24 -32.16
CA HIS A 181 8.04 -1.21 -31.43
C HIS A 181 8.87 -1.97 -30.39
N HIS A 182 10.11 -2.34 -30.73
CA HIS A 182 11.00 -3.04 -29.80
C HIS A 182 11.45 -2.14 -28.65
N ALA A 183 11.82 -0.89 -28.96
CA ALA A 183 12.20 0.09 -27.94
C ALA A 183 11.01 0.48 -27.02
N GLU A 184 9.77 0.52 -27.52
CA GLU A 184 8.56 0.68 -26.70
C GLU A 184 8.36 -0.50 -25.72
N GLN A 185 8.59 -1.73 -26.18
CA GLN A 185 8.50 -2.92 -25.34
C GLN A 185 9.58 -2.93 -24.25
N GLU A 186 10.81 -2.53 -24.59
CA GLU A 186 11.91 -2.43 -23.64
C GLU A 186 11.67 -1.35 -22.58
N ARG A 187 11.17 -0.17 -22.99
CA ARG A 187 10.74 0.89 -22.07
C ARG A 187 9.68 0.38 -21.09
N ASP A 188 8.66 -0.31 -21.59
CA ASP A 188 7.55 -0.77 -20.76
C ASP A 188 8.00 -1.87 -19.78
N ALA A 189 8.91 -2.76 -20.21
CA ALA A 189 9.54 -3.75 -19.34
C ALA A 189 10.39 -3.10 -18.24
N LEU A 190 11.22 -2.11 -18.59
CA LEU A 190 12.04 -1.35 -17.63
C LEU A 190 11.18 -0.55 -16.66
N ARG A 191 10.06 0.03 -17.11
CA ARG A 191 9.12 0.75 -16.24
C ARG A 191 8.46 -0.17 -15.23
N ILE A 192 8.11 -1.39 -15.64
CA ILE A 192 7.59 -2.44 -14.74
C ILE A 192 8.67 -2.86 -13.74
N GLU A 193 9.92 -3.02 -14.18
CA GLU A 193 11.03 -3.41 -13.31
C GLU A 193 11.38 -2.31 -12.30
N VAL A 194 11.39 -1.04 -12.71
CA VAL A 194 11.52 0.12 -11.82
C VAL A 194 10.42 0.13 -10.76
N GLU A 195 9.17 -0.13 -11.14
CA GLU A 195 8.06 -0.15 -10.20
C GLU A 195 8.14 -1.36 -9.25
N ARG A 196 8.50 -2.55 -9.74
CA ARG A 196 8.72 -3.75 -8.92
C ARG A 196 9.85 -3.55 -7.92
N SER A 197 10.97 -2.99 -8.35
CA SER A 197 12.14 -2.73 -7.50
C SER A 197 11.87 -1.62 -6.49
N ARG A 198 11.08 -0.60 -6.85
CA ARG A 198 10.60 0.44 -5.94
C ARG A 198 9.66 -0.11 -4.84
N VAL A 199 8.82 -1.09 -5.17
CA VAL A 199 7.94 -1.76 -4.20
C VAL A 199 8.72 -2.71 -3.27
N ARG A 200 9.85 -3.28 -3.73
CA ARG A 200 10.73 -4.14 -2.92
C ARG A 200 11.63 -3.35 -1.96
N LEU A 201 11.91 -2.08 -2.25
CA LEU A 201 12.67 -1.21 -1.37
C LEU A 201 11.77 -0.67 -0.24
N PRO A 202 12.10 -0.91 1.04
CA PRO A 202 11.47 -0.20 2.13
C PRO A 202 11.77 1.29 1.97
N THR A 203 10.71 2.10 1.97
CA THR A 203 10.82 3.53 1.74
C THR A 203 11.57 4.16 2.91
N SER A 204 12.77 4.67 2.64
CA SER A 204 13.51 5.50 3.59
C SER A 204 12.67 6.74 3.86
N ALA A 205 11.98 6.76 5.01
CA ALA A 205 11.40 7.97 5.55
C ALA A 205 12.52 9.02 5.66
N GLY A 206 12.37 10.10 4.91
CA GLY A 206 13.19 11.29 5.08
C GLY A 206 13.23 11.65 6.55
N THR A 207 14.42 11.93 7.07
CA THR A 207 14.63 12.36 8.45
C THR A 207 13.64 13.50 8.76
N PRO A 208 12.71 13.33 9.71
CA PRO A 208 11.82 14.41 10.09
C PRO A 208 12.67 15.52 10.71
N ASP A 209 12.58 16.73 10.15
CA ASP A 209 13.05 17.93 10.83
C ASP A 209 12.16 18.09 12.08
N LEU A 210 12.63 17.57 13.21
CA LEU A 210 12.07 17.75 14.54
C LEU A 210 12.16 19.23 14.92
N ARG A 211 11.32 20.06 14.31
CA ARG A 211 10.90 21.32 14.91
C ARG A 211 9.82 20.98 15.90
N ILE A 212 10.26 20.86 17.16
CA ILE A 212 9.42 21.00 18.34
C ILE A 212 8.72 22.36 18.21
N THR A 213 7.54 22.37 17.59
CA THR A 213 6.58 23.42 17.81
C THR A 213 5.91 23.08 19.13
N THR A 214 6.11 23.94 20.11
CA THR A 214 5.43 23.84 21.40
C THR A 214 3.93 23.83 21.15
N ARG A 215 3.32 22.66 21.37
CA ARG A 215 1.88 22.45 21.46
C ARG A 215 1.30 23.51 22.42
N PRO A 216 0.35 24.36 22.01
CA PRO A 216 -0.47 25.03 23.00
C PRO A 216 -1.27 23.93 23.69
N SER A 217 -1.13 23.89 25.00
CA SER A 217 -1.88 23.02 25.91
C SER A 217 -3.37 23.37 25.80
N GLY A 218 -4.08 22.69 24.89
CA GLY A 218 -5.53 22.63 24.87
C GLY A 218 -5.95 21.30 25.52
N GLU A 219 -6.59 21.38 26.67
CA GLU A 219 -7.28 20.25 27.30
C GLU A 219 -8.24 19.59 26.29
N PRO A 220 -8.46 18.26 26.36
CA PRO A 220 -9.53 17.64 25.61
C PRO A 220 -10.86 18.12 26.19
N ALA A 221 -11.57 18.94 25.43
CA ALA A 221 -12.95 19.29 25.73
C ALA A 221 -13.82 18.03 25.60
N THR A 222 -13.91 17.25 26.68
CA THR A 222 -14.97 16.27 26.89
C THR A 222 -16.20 17.03 27.40
N GLY A 223 -16.80 17.80 26.49
CA GLY A 223 -18.13 18.37 26.67
C GLY A 223 -19.20 17.41 26.15
N PRO A 224 -20.47 17.54 26.59
CA PRO A 224 -21.57 16.77 26.05
C PRO A 224 -21.91 17.29 24.64
N GLY A 225 -21.19 16.82 23.61
CA GLY A 225 -21.43 17.16 22.21
C GLY A 225 -20.33 16.71 21.25
N GLY A 226 -20.66 15.75 20.38
CA GLY A 226 -19.94 15.45 19.12
C GLY A 226 -18.53 14.85 19.23
N ASP A 227 -18.00 14.37 18.10
CA ASP A 227 -16.56 14.10 17.91
C ASP A 227 -16.15 14.95 16.71
N PRO A 228 -15.60 16.16 16.92
CA PRO A 228 -15.37 17.13 15.85
C PRO A 228 -14.50 16.59 14.71
N ALA A 229 -13.57 15.67 15.01
CA ALA A 229 -12.73 15.10 13.98
C ALA A 229 -13.51 14.12 13.09
N LEU A 230 -14.40 13.31 13.69
CA LEU A 230 -15.29 12.44 12.92
C LEU A 230 -16.32 13.26 12.14
N ASP A 231 -16.78 14.40 12.68
CA ASP A 231 -17.70 15.29 12.00
C ASP A 231 -17.06 15.87 10.72
N VAL A 232 -15.81 16.34 10.80
CA VAL A 232 -15.03 16.82 9.65
C VAL A 232 -14.81 15.70 8.63
N LEU A 233 -14.37 14.52 9.07
CA LEU A 233 -14.14 13.39 8.16
C LEU A 233 -15.43 12.97 7.46
N GLU A 234 -16.55 12.91 8.18
CA GLU A 234 -17.85 12.56 7.60
C GLU A 234 -18.27 13.57 6.53
N GLU A 235 -18.16 14.87 6.80
CA GLU A 235 -18.50 15.92 5.84
C GLU A 235 -17.63 15.82 4.57
N GLN A 236 -16.30 15.71 4.74
CA GLN A 236 -15.37 15.66 3.61
C GLN A 236 -15.54 14.39 2.78
N LEU A 237 -15.65 13.21 3.42
CA LEU A 237 -15.80 11.95 2.71
C LEU A 237 -17.14 11.86 1.97
N ARG A 238 -18.25 12.33 2.59
CA ARG A 238 -19.54 12.41 1.89
C ARG A 238 -19.54 13.43 0.76
N GLY A 239 -18.77 14.51 0.88
CA GLY A 239 -18.62 15.49 -0.20
C GLY A 239 -17.91 14.90 -1.42
N LEU A 240 -16.90 14.06 -1.20
CA LEU A 240 -16.13 13.38 -2.26
C LEU A 240 -16.86 12.18 -2.85
N ASP A 241 -17.62 11.44 -2.04
CA ASP A 241 -18.30 10.21 -2.46
C ASP A 241 -19.72 10.13 -1.86
N PRO A 242 -20.70 10.91 -2.39
CA PRO A 242 -22.03 11.01 -1.79
C PRO A 242 -22.81 9.70 -1.74
N ASP A 243 -22.63 8.82 -2.73
CA ASP A 243 -23.35 7.56 -2.89
C ASP A 243 -22.49 6.32 -2.59
N GLY A 244 -21.19 6.49 -2.35
CA GLY A 244 -20.26 5.39 -2.09
C GLY A 244 -19.74 4.73 -3.36
N ALA A 245 -20.08 5.23 -4.55
CA ALA A 245 -19.69 4.63 -5.81
C ALA A 245 -18.17 4.69 -6.05
N LEU A 246 -17.50 5.75 -5.59
CA LEU A 246 -16.05 5.87 -5.72
C LEU A 246 -15.35 4.83 -4.84
N LEU A 247 -15.79 4.67 -3.60
CA LEU A 247 -15.25 3.66 -2.68
C LEU A 247 -15.56 2.24 -3.14
N ALA A 248 -16.76 2.00 -3.66
CA ALA A 248 -17.12 0.71 -4.25
C ALA A 248 -16.20 0.38 -5.44
N ALA A 249 -15.85 1.36 -6.27
CA ALA A 249 -14.88 1.19 -7.35
C ALA A 249 -13.45 0.94 -6.84
N VAL A 250 -13.02 1.58 -5.75
CA VAL A 250 -11.74 1.30 -5.07
C VAL A 250 -11.66 -0.15 -4.62
N ILE A 251 -12.68 -0.65 -3.93
CA ILE A 251 -12.74 -2.04 -3.47
C ILE A 251 -12.70 -3.01 -4.65
N ARG A 252 -13.49 -2.75 -5.70
CA ARG A 252 -13.49 -3.57 -6.92
C ARG A 252 -12.11 -3.64 -7.56
N ARG A 253 -11.44 -2.49 -7.76
CA ARG A 253 -10.09 -2.43 -8.33
C ARG A 253 -9.08 -3.20 -7.48
N ALA A 254 -9.15 -3.07 -6.15
CA ALA A 254 -8.25 -3.76 -5.24
C ALA A 254 -8.43 -5.29 -5.31
N LEU A 255 -9.67 -5.77 -5.30
CA LEU A 255 -9.99 -7.20 -5.44
C LEU A 255 -9.54 -7.74 -6.80
N ASP A 256 -9.87 -7.04 -7.89
CA ASP A 256 -9.52 -7.46 -9.25
C ASP A 256 -8.01 -7.50 -9.48
N HIS A 257 -7.29 -6.53 -8.92
CA HIS A 257 -5.84 -6.54 -8.90
C HIS A 257 -5.30 -7.76 -8.15
N GLN A 258 -5.88 -8.09 -6.99
CA GLN A 258 -5.42 -9.23 -6.21
C GLN A 258 -5.73 -10.56 -6.87
N TYR A 259 -6.89 -10.68 -7.53
CA TYR A 259 -7.22 -11.86 -8.31
C TYR A 259 -6.25 -12.05 -9.47
N ASP A 260 -5.85 -10.95 -10.12
CA ASP A 260 -4.99 -10.96 -11.30
C ASP A 260 -5.56 -11.91 -12.37
N GLY A 261 -6.87 -11.78 -12.59
CA GLY A 261 -7.63 -12.64 -13.50
C GLY A 261 -7.05 -12.72 -14.93
N PRO A 262 -6.53 -11.63 -15.53
CA PRO A 262 -5.95 -11.69 -16.87
C PRO A 262 -4.76 -12.65 -17.01
N HIS A 263 -3.98 -12.86 -15.94
CA HIS A 263 -2.84 -13.80 -15.98
C HIS A 263 -3.16 -15.16 -15.36
N THR A 264 -4.04 -15.19 -14.35
CA THR A 264 -4.27 -16.39 -13.53
C THR A 264 -5.60 -17.09 -13.80
N GLY A 265 -6.56 -16.39 -14.42
CA GLY A 265 -7.93 -16.86 -14.56
C GLY A 265 -8.73 -16.88 -13.27
N ARG A 266 -8.17 -16.40 -12.16
CA ARG A 266 -8.85 -16.34 -10.88
C ARG A 266 -9.83 -15.19 -10.87
N TYR A 267 -10.92 -15.40 -10.14
CA TYR A 267 -12.04 -14.48 -10.02
C TYR A 267 -12.72 -14.57 -8.64
N ALA A 268 -12.23 -15.38 -7.69
CA ALA A 268 -12.90 -15.55 -6.41
C ALA A 268 -11.93 -15.50 -5.23
N TRP A 269 -12.42 -15.04 -4.08
CA TRP A 269 -11.66 -14.94 -2.83
C TRP A 269 -11.05 -16.28 -2.41
N GLU A 270 -11.75 -17.38 -2.63
CA GLU A 270 -11.34 -18.74 -2.26
C GLU A 270 -10.07 -19.17 -3.01
N GLN A 271 -9.83 -18.63 -4.21
CA GLN A 271 -8.69 -18.94 -5.07
C GLN A 271 -7.41 -18.18 -4.69
N LEU A 272 -7.51 -17.22 -3.76
CA LEU A 272 -6.35 -16.51 -3.23
C LEU A 272 -5.66 -17.31 -2.13
N THR A 273 -4.33 -17.28 -2.14
CA THR A 273 -3.49 -17.80 -1.07
C THR A 273 -3.67 -16.97 0.22
N LYS A 274 -3.18 -17.49 1.35
CA LYS A 274 -3.20 -16.78 2.63
C LYS A 274 -2.51 -15.41 2.56
N TRP A 275 -1.39 -15.32 1.83
CA TRP A 275 -0.60 -14.09 1.71
C TRP A 275 -1.32 -13.05 0.84
N GLU A 276 -1.90 -13.49 -0.28
CA GLU A 276 -2.70 -12.61 -1.14
C GLU A 276 -3.93 -12.08 -0.41
N LYS A 277 -4.61 -12.93 0.39
CA LYS A 277 -5.73 -12.49 1.25
C LYS A 277 -5.31 -11.43 2.27
N ALA A 278 -4.12 -11.58 2.85
CA ALA A 278 -3.60 -10.62 3.82
C ALA A 278 -3.22 -9.27 3.17
N ALA A 279 -2.83 -9.27 1.90
CA ALA A 279 -2.42 -8.07 1.18
C ALA A 279 -3.59 -7.19 0.68
N VAL A 280 -4.82 -7.72 0.65
CA VAL A 280 -5.99 -7.00 0.11
C VAL A 280 -6.26 -5.70 0.86
N GLY A 281 -6.11 -5.69 2.19
CA GLY A 281 -6.31 -4.48 2.99
C GLY A 281 -5.36 -3.35 2.58
N ALA A 282 -4.06 -3.65 2.51
CA ALA A 282 -3.06 -2.71 2.03
C ALA A 282 -3.31 -2.25 0.59
N LYS A 283 -3.83 -3.14 -0.27
CA LYS A 283 -4.20 -2.76 -1.63
C LYS A 283 -5.40 -1.80 -1.66
N VAL A 284 -6.40 -2.00 -0.79
CA VAL A 284 -7.53 -1.07 -0.62
C VAL A 284 -7.04 0.28 -0.11
N GLU A 285 -6.13 0.32 0.85
CA GLU A 285 -5.51 1.56 1.35
C GLU A 285 -4.86 2.37 0.22
N VAL A 286 -4.01 1.73 -0.58
CA VAL A 286 -3.33 2.38 -1.72
C VAL A 286 -4.33 2.89 -2.76
N GLU A 287 -5.34 2.10 -3.13
CA GLU A 287 -6.35 2.51 -4.11
C GLU A 287 -7.26 3.61 -3.56
N PHE A 288 -7.56 3.59 -2.25
CA PHE A 288 -8.33 4.62 -1.57
C PHE A 288 -7.59 5.95 -1.55
N GLN A 289 -6.32 5.95 -1.13
CA GLN A 289 -5.47 7.14 -1.11
C GLN A 289 -5.43 7.85 -2.46
N ARG A 290 -5.24 7.07 -3.54
CA ARG A 290 -5.20 7.59 -4.92
C ARG A 290 -6.54 8.13 -5.39
N ALA A 291 -7.64 7.43 -5.07
CA ALA A 291 -8.97 7.80 -5.53
C ALA A 291 -9.50 9.05 -4.84
N TYR A 292 -9.12 9.26 -3.58
CA TYR A 292 -9.55 10.39 -2.74
C TYR A 292 -8.50 11.51 -2.65
N ASP A 293 -7.38 11.39 -3.39
CA ASP A 293 -6.27 12.34 -3.41
C ASP A 293 -5.77 12.73 -2.01
N LEU A 294 -5.56 11.71 -1.16
CA LEU A 294 -5.23 11.89 0.25
C LEU A 294 -3.73 12.07 0.47
N ALA A 295 -3.39 12.99 1.37
CA ALA A 295 -2.03 13.10 1.90
C ALA A 295 -1.74 11.97 2.89
N ASP A 296 -0.45 11.64 3.01
CA ASP A 296 0.02 10.75 4.08
C ASP A 296 -0.24 11.40 5.45
N GLY A 297 -0.66 10.59 6.43
CA GLY A 297 -0.68 11.01 7.83
C GLY A 297 0.73 11.09 8.42
N GLY A 298 0.89 11.83 9.51
CA GLY A 298 2.14 11.83 10.27
C GLY A 298 2.35 10.49 10.98
N ASP A 299 1.43 10.15 11.87
CA ASP A 299 1.43 8.85 12.57
C ASP A 299 0.35 7.91 12.02
N ALA A 300 -0.79 8.43 11.52
CA ALA A 300 -1.87 7.64 10.94
C ALA A 300 -1.66 7.32 9.45
N ASP A 301 -2.50 6.46 8.87
CA ASP A 301 -2.40 6.11 7.44
C ASP A 301 -2.60 7.34 6.53
N PHE A 302 -3.60 8.18 6.83
CA PHE A 302 -4.00 9.30 5.98
C PHE A 302 -4.27 10.60 6.75
N ALA A 303 -4.24 11.72 6.03
CA ALA A 303 -4.72 13.01 6.50
C ALA A 303 -5.72 13.64 5.51
N LEU A 304 -6.86 14.10 6.03
CA LEU A 304 -7.89 14.82 5.26
C LEU A 304 -8.40 16.02 6.05
N ALA A 305 -8.38 17.21 5.44
CA ALA A 305 -8.79 18.47 6.06
C ALA A 305 -8.14 18.72 7.46
N GLY A 306 -6.88 18.30 7.63
CA GLY A 306 -6.14 18.45 8.88
C GLY A 306 -6.47 17.41 9.96
N VAL A 307 -7.32 16.41 9.65
CA VAL A 307 -7.61 15.27 10.53
C VAL A 307 -6.86 14.04 10.05
N GLU A 308 -6.08 13.45 10.95
CA GLU A 308 -5.40 12.17 10.71
C GLU A 308 -6.33 10.99 11.06
N PHE A 309 -6.32 9.95 10.22
CA PHE A 309 -7.14 8.76 10.42
C PHE A 309 -6.51 7.50 9.78
N ASP A 310 -6.80 6.34 10.35
CA ASP A 310 -6.42 5.04 9.80
C ASP A 310 -7.56 4.43 8.98
N LEU A 311 -7.24 3.48 8.11
CA LEU A 311 -8.23 2.67 7.39
C LEU A 311 -8.12 1.21 7.80
N LYS A 312 -9.26 0.57 8.07
CA LYS A 312 -9.33 -0.87 8.28
C LYS A 312 -10.29 -1.51 7.29
N TYR A 313 -9.78 -2.46 6.52
CA TYR A 313 -10.57 -3.24 5.58
C TYR A 313 -10.87 -4.65 6.11
N SER A 314 -12.06 -5.16 5.81
CA SER A 314 -12.41 -6.57 6.02
C SER A 314 -13.31 -7.10 4.91
N THR A 315 -13.16 -8.37 4.55
CA THR A 315 -14.12 -9.06 3.65
C THR A 315 -15.32 -9.63 4.38
N ARG A 316 -15.29 -9.62 5.72
CA ARG A 316 -16.39 -10.08 6.56
C ARG A 316 -17.04 -8.87 7.22
N ASP A 317 -18.36 -8.86 7.24
CA ASP A 317 -19.09 -7.88 8.05
C ASP A 317 -18.59 -7.98 9.50
N ARG A 318 -18.28 -6.82 10.10
CA ARG A 318 -17.80 -6.70 11.50
C ARG A 318 -16.45 -7.34 11.77
N GLY A 319 -15.72 -7.75 10.73
CA GLY A 319 -14.44 -8.44 10.84
C GLY A 319 -13.23 -7.52 10.98
N TRP A 320 -13.40 -6.24 11.31
CA TRP A 320 -12.29 -5.31 11.49
C TRP A 320 -11.46 -5.65 12.72
N VAL A 321 -10.15 -5.60 12.55
CA VAL A 321 -9.17 -5.83 13.61
C VAL A 321 -8.48 -4.51 13.91
N ILE A 322 -8.63 -4.07 15.15
CA ILE A 322 -8.12 -2.81 15.67
C ILE A 322 -6.88 -3.11 16.52
N ASP A 323 -5.78 -2.42 16.25
CA ASP A 323 -4.57 -2.50 17.04
C ASP A 323 -4.70 -1.63 18.31
N GLN A 324 -4.36 -2.17 19.48
CA GLN A 324 -4.53 -1.48 20.78
C GLN A 324 -3.75 -0.16 20.90
N TRP A 325 -2.71 0.03 20.10
CA TRP A 325 -1.91 1.25 20.09
C TRP A 325 -2.46 2.32 19.12
N ARG A 326 -3.49 1.96 18.33
CA ARG A 326 -4.27 2.86 17.46
C ARG A 326 -5.59 3.30 18.09
N LEU A 327 -5.74 3.11 19.39
CA LEU A 327 -6.85 3.67 20.15
C LEU A 327 -6.83 5.20 20.06
N GLU A 328 -8.00 5.80 20.15
CA GLU A 328 -8.23 7.24 20.04
C GLU A 328 -7.86 7.87 18.68
N VAL A 329 -7.30 7.12 17.73
CA VAL A 329 -7.11 7.58 16.34
C VAL A 329 -8.39 7.29 15.55
N PRO A 330 -9.01 8.27 14.88
CA PRO A 330 -10.16 8.02 14.00
C PRO A 330 -9.86 6.91 12.98
N GLN A 331 -10.82 6.03 12.74
CA GLN A 331 -10.67 4.95 11.77
C GLN A 331 -11.84 4.91 10.81
N LEU A 332 -11.51 4.79 9.52
CA LEU A 332 -12.44 4.44 8.46
C LEU A 332 -12.51 2.92 8.34
N LEU A 333 -13.64 2.35 8.75
CA LEU A 333 -13.92 0.93 8.73
C LEU A 333 -14.66 0.57 7.44
N ILE A 334 -14.05 -0.27 6.61
CA ILE A 334 -14.57 -0.63 5.29
C ILE A 334 -14.79 -2.14 5.23
N THR A 335 -15.98 -2.56 4.81
CA THR A 335 -16.26 -3.96 4.44
C THR A 335 -16.63 -4.04 2.97
N GLY A 336 -15.98 -4.97 2.26
CA GLY A 336 -16.36 -5.35 0.90
C GLY A 336 -16.67 -6.83 0.84
N ASN A 337 -17.93 -7.20 0.57
CA ASN A 337 -18.33 -8.58 0.35
C ASN A 337 -18.55 -8.83 -1.15
N ASP A 338 -17.55 -9.41 -1.81
CA ASP A 338 -17.60 -9.66 -3.25
C ASP A 338 -18.72 -10.63 -3.63
N HIS A 339 -18.89 -11.70 -2.85
CA HIS A 339 -19.93 -12.70 -3.07
C HIS A 339 -21.34 -12.11 -2.99
N GLN A 340 -21.59 -11.18 -2.05
CA GLN A 340 -22.88 -10.50 -1.95
C GLN A 340 -22.98 -9.25 -2.81
N SER A 341 -21.88 -8.79 -3.42
CA SER A 341 -21.78 -7.52 -4.15
C SER A 341 -22.32 -6.33 -3.35
N VAL A 342 -21.94 -6.28 -2.08
CA VAL A 342 -22.27 -5.17 -1.17
C VAL A 342 -21.03 -4.67 -0.45
N MET A 343 -21.03 -3.38 -0.13
CA MET A 343 -20.02 -2.76 0.71
C MET A 343 -20.67 -1.91 1.80
N SER A 344 -19.94 -1.74 2.91
CA SER A 344 -20.29 -0.76 3.96
C SER A 344 -19.04 -0.02 4.41
N ALA A 345 -19.20 1.25 4.78
CA ALA A 345 -18.13 2.10 5.28
C ALA A 345 -18.65 2.96 6.43
N GLY A 346 -17.88 3.06 7.50
CA GLY A 346 -18.24 3.86 8.66
C GLY A 346 -17.02 4.37 9.42
N LEU A 347 -17.23 5.43 10.18
CA LEU A 347 -16.22 6.08 10.98
C LEU A 347 -16.37 5.68 12.45
N LEU A 348 -15.23 5.48 13.11
CA LEU A 348 -15.17 5.18 14.53
C LEU A 348 -13.91 5.76 15.14
N ARG A 349 -14.00 6.35 16.34
CA ARG A 349 -12.84 6.53 17.21
C ARG A 349 -12.82 5.39 18.22
N PRO A 350 -11.95 4.38 18.06
CA PRO A 350 -11.94 3.23 18.94
C PRO A 350 -11.37 3.61 20.31
N HIS A 351 -12.04 3.17 21.36
CA HIS A 351 -11.55 3.24 22.74
C HIS A 351 -11.77 1.88 23.41
N PRO A 352 -11.11 1.57 24.55
CA PRO A 352 -11.15 0.22 25.14
C PRO A 352 -12.56 -0.34 25.41
N GLY A 353 -13.54 0.51 25.69
CA GLY A 353 -14.94 0.10 25.94
C GLY A 353 -15.71 -0.36 24.70
N LEU A 354 -15.17 -0.15 23.50
CA LEU A 354 -15.78 -0.53 22.22
C LEU A 354 -15.17 -1.79 21.62
N LEU A 355 -14.19 -2.39 22.30
CA LEU A 355 -13.45 -3.56 21.80
C LEU A 355 -13.81 -4.81 22.60
N ASN A 356 -13.77 -5.96 21.93
CA ASN A 356 -13.74 -7.24 22.59
C ASN A 356 -12.39 -7.45 23.30
N ARG A 357 -12.26 -8.57 24.01
CA ARG A 357 -11.01 -8.95 24.67
C ARG A 357 -9.83 -8.91 23.68
N VAL A 358 -8.80 -8.13 24.04
CA VAL A 358 -7.56 -8.02 23.27
C VAL A 358 -6.81 -9.34 23.27
N GLY A 359 -6.36 -9.75 22.08
CA GLY A 359 -5.52 -10.92 21.85
C GLY A 359 -4.10 -10.75 22.39
N ARG A 360 -3.30 -11.83 22.35
CA ARG A 360 -1.89 -11.80 22.80
C ARG A 360 -1.01 -10.92 21.90
N ASP A 361 -1.44 -10.69 20.67
CA ASP A 361 -0.81 -9.84 19.67
C ASP A 361 -1.22 -8.35 19.79
N GLY A 362 -2.00 -7.98 20.81
CA GLY A 362 -2.42 -6.60 21.03
C GLY A 362 -3.53 -6.14 20.08
N ARG A 363 -4.26 -7.08 19.46
CA ARG A 363 -5.32 -6.80 18.49
C ARG A 363 -6.68 -7.23 19.01
N ALA A 364 -7.73 -6.51 18.63
CA ALA A 364 -9.10 -6.80 19.03
C ALA A 364 -10.11 -6.48 17.93
N THR A 365 -11.24 -7.18 17.93
CA THR A 365 -12.42 -6.82 17.12
C THR A 365 -13.37 -5.93 17.91
N LEU A 366 -14.33 -5.30 17.24
CA LEU A 366 -15.34 -4.46 17.90
C LEU A 366 -16.32 -5.28 18.74
N SER A 367 -16.67 -4.76 19.92
CA SER A 367 -17.78 -5.27 20.75
C SER A 367 -19.14 -4.91 20.15
N THR A 368 -20.22 -5.38 20.77
CA THR A 368 -21.59 -5.00 20.36
C THR A 368 -21.80 -3.49 20.50
N GLU A 369 -21.26 -2.88 21.55
CA GLU A 369 -21.28 -1.45 21.81
C GLU A 369 -20.44 -0.71 20.76
N GLY A 370 -19.26 -1.22 20.41
CA GLY A 370 -18.43 -0.68 19.34
C GLY A 370 -19.13 -0.64 17.99
N LEU A 371 -19.83 -1.72 17.64
CA LEU A 371 -20.62 -1.78 16.41
C LEU A 371 -21.77 -0.77 16.37
N LYS A 372 -22.42 -0.51 17.52
CA LYS A 372 -23.47 0.52 17.64
C LYS A 372 -22.90 1.93 17.55
N ALA A 373 -21.63 2.12 17.91
CA ALA A 373 -20.95 3.41 17.90
C ALA A 373 -20.42 3.81 16.51
N VAL A 374 -20.39 2.89 15.53
CA VAL A 374 -19.96 3.19 14.15
C VAL A 374 -20.90 4.21 13.51
N ARG A 375 -20.33 5.32 13.04
CA ARG A 375 -21.02 6.35 12.24
C ARG A 375 -20.98 5.96 10.77
N TRP A 376 -22.08 5.42 10.27
CA TRP A 376 -22.13 4.87 8.90
C TRP A 376 -22.13 5.98 7.85
N LEU A 377 -21.11 5.96 6.98
CA LEU A 377 -21.07 6.77 5.76
C LEU A 377 -21.95 6.12 4.68
N HIS A 378 -21.70 4.85 4.41
CA HIS A 378 -22.44 4.03 3.46
C HIS A 378 -22.73 2.69 4.10
N ARG A 379 -23.96 2.18 3.94
CA ARG A 379 -24.35 0.91 4.52
C ARG A 379 -25.07 0.07 3.49
N GLU A 380 -24.54 -1.12 3.26
CA GLU A 380 -25.08 -2.11 2.31
C GLU A 380 -25.31 -1.53 0.91
N VAL A 381 -24.42 -0.64 0.46
CA VAL A 381 -24.51 -0.05 -0.88
C VAL A 381 -23.92 -1.02 -1.92
N PRO A 382 -24.36 -0.94 -3.19
CA PRO A 382 -23.91 -1.86 -4.23
C PRO A 382 -22.40 -1.78 -4.47
N LEU A 383 -21.74 -2.95 -4.46
CA LEU A 383 -20.38 -3.12 -4.98
C LEU A 383 -20.47 -3.57 -6.44
N PRO A 384 -19.62 -3.04 -7.36
CA PRO A 384 -19.59 -3.53 -8.73
C PRO A 384 -19.44 -5.05 -8.80
N GLU A 385 -20.37 -5.68 -9.53
CA GLU A 385 -20.53 -7.13 -9.57
C GLU A 385 -19.27 -7.81 -10.13
N ASN A 386 -18.84 -8.88 -9.46
CA ASN A 386 -17.92 -9.85 -10.02
C ASN A 386 -18.69 -10.88 -10.85
N THR A 387 -18.87 -10.58 -12.14
CA THR A 387 -19.76 -11.37 -13.01
C THR A 387 -19.49 -12.87 -12.94
N LEU A 388 -18.22 -13.30 -12.95
CA LEU A 388 -17.86 -14.73 -12.93
C LEU A 388 -18.23 -15.41 -11.62
N ALA A 389 -18.11 -14.72 -10.48
CA ALA A 389 -18.51 -15.27 -9.19
C ALA A 389 -20.03 -15.53 -9.13
N HIS A 390 -20.83 -14.68 -9.78
CA HIS A 390 -22.30 -14.75 -9.79
C HIS A 390 -22.90 -15.57 -10.93
N LEU A 391 -22.10 -16.05 -11.89
CA LEU A 391 -22.58 -17.04 -12.85
C LEU A 391 -22.96 -18.34 -12.12
N THR A 392 -24.04 -18.98 -12.56
CA THR A 392 -24.35 -20.34 -12.15
C THR A 392 -23.17 -21.27 -12.45
N PRO A 393 -22.89 -22.29 -11.62
CA PRO A 393 -21.78 -23.22 -11.86
C PRO A 393 -21.75 -23.80 -13.28
N ASP A 394 -22.91 -24.14 -13.85
CA ASP A 394 -23.01 -24.72 -15.19
C ASP A 394 -22.59 -23.75 -16.29
N ILE A 395 -23.12 -22.52 -16.28
CA ILE A 395 -22.71 -21.47 -17.25
C ILE A 395 -21.22 -21.17 -17.10
N ARG A 396 -20.74 -21.05 -15.87
CA ARG A 396 -19.33 -20.75 -15.60
C ARG A 396 -18.41 -21.84 -16.13
N GLU A 397 -18.71 -23.11 -15.90
CA GLU A 397 -17.93 -24.23 -16.40
C GLU A 397 -17.94 -24.27 -17.94
N ARG A 398 -19.09 -24.04 -18.56
CA ARG A 398 -19.18 -23.95 -20.03
C ARG A 398 -18.30 -22.85 -20.60
N VAL A 399 -18.30 -21.67 -19.98
CA VAL A 399 -17.44 -20.55 -20.39
C VAL A 399 -15.97 -20.89 -20.18
N LEU A 400 -15.57 -21.40 -19.02
CA LEU A 400 -14.16 -21.53 -18.62
C LEU A 400 -13.47 -22.80 -19.14
N SER A 401 -14.20 -23.86 -19.48
CA SER A 401 -13.65 -25.14 -19.94
C SER A 401 -13.02 -25.10 -21.35
N HIS A 402 -13.32 -24.08 -22.16
CA HIS A 402 -12.70 -23.94 -23.47
C HIS A 402 -11.19 -23.64 -23.35
N ARG A 403 -10.38 -24.30 -24.18
CA ARG A 403 -8.92 -24.12 -24.21
C ARG A 403 -8.50 -22.74 -24.72
N SER A 404 -9.18 -22.22 -25.73
CA SER A 404 -8.86 -20.93 -26.35
C SER A 404 -9.56 -19.78 -25.64
N GLY A 405 -8.81 -18.72 -25.29
CA GLY A 405 -9.40 -17.48 -24.76
C GLY A 405 -10.42 -16.84 -25.71
N GLN A 406 -10.31 -17.07 -27.02
CA GLN A 406 -11.31 -16.58 -27.98
C GLN A 406 -12.63 -17.32 -27.80
N GLN A 407 -12.57 -18.65 -27.69
CA GLN A 407 -13.76 -19.49 -27.50
C GLN A 407 -14.42 -19.18 -26.16
N ARG A 408 -13.63 -18.96 -25.09
CA ARG A 408 -14.16 -18.53 -23.79
C ARG A 408 -14.91 -17.20 -23.87
N VAL A 409 -14.35 -16.20 -24.56
CA VAL A 409 -15.02 -14.89 -24.76
C VAL A 409 -16.29 -15.02 -25.60
N VAL A 410 -16.26 -15.84 -26.66
CA VAL A 410 -17.45 -16.12 -27.48
C VAL A 410 -18.54 -16.80 -26.65
N GLU A 411 -18.21 -17.84 -25.89
CA GLU A 411 -19.17 -18.56 -25.05
C GLU A 411 -19.71 -17.66 -23.91
N LEU A 412 -18.87 -16.80 -23.33
CA LEU A 412 -19.30 -15.79 -22.35
C LEU A 412 -20.40 -14.91 -22.92
N PHE A 413 -20.15 -14.26 -24.07
CA PHE A 413 -21.15 -13.39 -24.70
C PHE A 413 -22.32 -14.15 -25.31
N ARG A 414 -22.18 -15.44 -25.62
CA ARG A 414 -23.30 -16.29 -26.05
C ARG A 414 -24.26 -16.59 -24.91
N LEU A 415 -23.75 -16.87 -23.71
CA LEU A 415 -24.54 -17.33 -22.58
C LEU A 415 -24.98 -16.24 -21.60
N VAL A 416 -24.20 -15.17 -21.47
CA VAL A 416 -24.45 -14.09 -20.49
C VAL A 416 -25.01 -12.87 -21.21
N GLN A 417 -26.31 -12.93 -21.53
CA GLN A 417 -27.05 -11.85 -22.20
C GLN A 417 -27.59 -10.83 -21.18
N ASP A 418 -27.94 -9.63 -21.67
CA ASP A 418 -28.71 -8.58 -20.97
C ASP A 418 -28.09 -8.10 -19.65
N ARG A 419 -26.80 -8.36 -19.47
CA ARG A 419 -26.04 -8.05 -18.25
C ARG A 419 -24.75 -7.33 -18.60
N PRO A 420 -24.40 -6.23 -17.91
CA PRO A 420 -23.11 -5.59 -18.07
C PRO A 420 -21.99 -6.51 -17.57
N ILE A 421 -20.96 -6.66 -18.39
CA ILE A 421 -19.75 -7.43 -18.13
C ILE A 421 -18.57 -6.46 -18.16
N SER A 422 -17.79 -6.41 -17.08
CA SER A 422 -16.65 -5.50 -17.00
C SER A 422 -15.54 -5.91 -17.97
N THR A 423 -14.72 -4.94 -18.40
CA THR A 423 -13.52 -5.22 -19.21
C THR A 423 -12.59 -6.18 -18.47
N VAL A 424 -12.47 -6.06 -17.14
CA VAL A 424 -11.65 -6.97 -16.31
C VAL A 424 -12.18 -8.40 -16.36
N THR A 425 -13.50 -8.60 -16.31
CA THR A 425 -14.10 -9.93 -16.49
C THR A 425 -13.76 -10.50 -17.86
N VAL A 426 -13.89 -9.72 -18.92
CA VAL A 426 -13.55 -10.17 -20.28
C VAL A 426 -12.06 -10.54 -20.38
N GLN A 427 -11.17 -9.73 -19.80
CA GLN A 427 -9.72 -10.02 -19.74
C GLN A 427 -9.43 -11.31 -18.96
N THR A 428 -10.13 -11.52 -17.85
CA THR A 428 -10.02 -12.75 -17.03
C THR A 428 -10.45 -13.97 -17.81
N VAL A 429 -11.60 -13.91 -18.49
CA VAL A 429 -12.09 -14.99 -19.36
C VAL A 429 -11.13 -15.22 -20.54
N ALA A 430 -10.57 -14.15 -21.10
CA ALA A 430 -9.62 -14.24 -22.19
C ALA A 430 -8.24 -14.78 -21.78
N LEU A 431 -7.88 -14.72 -20.48
CA LEU A 431 -6.51 -14.89 -19.98
C LEU A 431 -5.50 -13.99 -20.71
N GLN A 432 -5.85 -12.72 -20.89
CA GLN A 432 -4.92 -11.71 -21.41
C GLN A 432 -5.38 -10.28 -21.09
N GLN A 433 -4.42 -9.37 -21.04
CA GLN A 433 -4.69 -7.95 -20.81
C GLN A 433 -5.33 -7.26 -22.02
N ASP A 434 -4.87 -7.53 -23.25
CA ASP A 434 -5.52 -6.99 -24.47
C ASP A 434 -6.58 -7.94 -25.01
N ALA A 435 -7.73 -7.98 -24.33
CA ALA A 435 -8.87 -8.78 -24.75
C ALA A 435 -9.76 -8.10 -25.80
N MET A 436 -9.52 -6.82 -26.14
CA MET A 436 -10.43 -6.04 -26.98
C MET A 436 -10.51 -6.55 -28.41
N LYS A 437 -9.39 -7.05 -28.95
CA LYS A 437 -9.40 -7.75 -30.24
C LYS A 437 -10.34 -8.96 -30.21
N ARG A 438 -10.37 -9.70 -29.11
CA ARG A 438 -11.22 -10.89 -28.96
C ARG A 438 -12.70 -10.55 -28.89
N VAL A 439 -13.04 -9.44 -28.25
CA VAL A 439 -14.43 -8.92 -28.25
C VAL A 439 -14.87 -8.59 -29.67
N ARG A 440 -14.02 -7.92 -30.46
CA ARG A 440 -14.33 -7.61 -31.87
C ARG A 440 -14.51 -8.88 -32.70
N ASP A 441 -13.65 -9.86 -32.51
CA ASP A 441 -13.71 -11.14 -33.22
C ASP A 441 -14.94 -11.95 -32.79
N ALA A 442 -15.29 -11.92 -31.50
CA ALA A 442 -16.49 -12.56 -30.96
C ALA A 442 -17.76 -11.90 -31.50
N SER A 443 -17.80 -10.56 -31.59
CA SER A 443 -18.92 -9.83 -32.17
C SER A 443 -19.18 -10.25 -33.61
N ARG A 444 -18.15 -10.45 -34.43
CA ARG A 444 -18.30 -10.92 -35.82
C ARG A 444 -18.81 -12.36 -35.91
N GLN A 445 -18.36 -13.22 -35.00
CA GLN A 445 -18.79 -14.61 -34.96
C GLN A 445 -20.24 -14.76 -34.51
N LEU A 446 -20.62 -14.00 -33.48
CA LEU A 446 -21.93 -14.08 -32.84
C LEU A 446 -23.04 -13.35 -33.61
N ASP A 447 -22.68 -12.45 -34.54
CA ASP A 447 -23.63 -11.78 -35.43
C ASP A 447 -24.48 -12.78 -36.23
N GLY A 448 -23.86 -13.84 -36.74
CA GLY A 448 -24.56 -14.93 -37.44
C GLY A 448 -25.49 -15.78 -36.55
N GLU A 449 -25.37 -15.64 -35.23
CA GLU A 449 -26.22 -16.30 -34.24
C GLU A 449 -27.32 -15.37 -33.68
N GLY A 450 -27.44 -14.16 -34.24
CA GLY A 450 -28.36 -13.13 -33.78
C GLY A 450 -27.97 -12.51 -32.44
N VAL A 451 -26.71 -12.60 -32.05
CA VAL A 451 -26.21 -12.03 -30.78
C VAL A 451 -25.32 -10.82 -31.09
N ARG A 452 -25.74 -9.65 -30.60
CA ARG A 452 -25.04 -8.37 -30.75
C ARG A 452 -24.32 -8.01 -29.47
N ILE A 453 -23.04 -7.63 -29.56
CA ILE A 453 -22.27 -7.11 -28.43
C ILE A 453 -22.28 -5.58 -28.45
N LEU A 454 -22.81 -4.98 -27.39
CA LEU A 454 -22.83 -3.55 -27.11
C LEU A 454 -21.60 -3.15 -26.29
N SER A 455 -21.01 -1.98 -26.59
CA SER A 455 -19.89 -1.42 -25.82
C SER A 455 -20.28 -0.16 -25.06
N GLY A 456 -20.02 -0.15 -23.75
CA GLY A 456 -20.23 1.03 -22.91
C GLY A 456 -19.31 2.20 -23.21
N ASN A 457 -18.33 2.05 -24.12
CA ASN A 457 -17.52 3.17 -24.61
C ASN A 457 -18.18 3.89 -25.81
N ARG A 458 -19.32 3.41 -26.31
CA ARG A 458 -20.04 3.98 -27.46
C ARG A 458 -21.40 4.49 -27.04
N LEU A 459 -21.62 5.81 -27.17
CA LEU A 459 -22.90 6.45 -26.83
C LEU A 459 -24.11 5.82 -27.56
N GLY A 460 -23.94 5.41 -28.81
CA GLY A 460 -24.99 4.72 -29.57
C GLY A 460 -25.40 3.39 -28.94
N ASP A 461 -24.44 2.58 -28.48
CA ASP A 461 -24.71 1.30 -27.84
C ASP A 461 -25.31 1.49 -26.42
N GLN A 462 -24.85 2.52 -25.68
CA GLN A 462 -25.48 2.89 -24.40
C GLN A 462 -26.95 3.25 -24.57
N ARG A 463 -27.28 4.01 -25.62
CA ARG A 463 -28.66 4.39 -25.93
C ARG A 463 -29.50 3.19 -26.37
N ILE A 464 -28.96 2.27 -27.16
CA ILE A 464 -29.64 1.00 -27.49
C ILE A 464 -30.02 0.25 -26.21
N ALA A 465 -29.09 0.10 -25.26
CA ALA A 465 -29.40 -0.56 -23.98
C ALA A 465 -30.50 0.17 -23.20
N ALA A 466 -30.46 1.50 -23.14
CA ALA A 466 -31.48 2.30 -22.49
C ALA A 466 -32.86 2.20 -23.17
N ASP A 467 -32.91 2.28 -24.50
CA ASP A 467 -34.14 2.18 -25.31
C ASP A 467 -34.80 0.80 -25.16
N LEU A 468 -34.00 -0.25 -24.93
CA LEU A 468 -34.45 -1.62 -24.65
C LEU A 468 -34.79 -1.87 -23.16
N GLY A 469 -34.65 -0.88 -22.28
CA GLY A 469 -34.90 -1.03 -20.84
C GLY A 469 -33.88 -1.94 -20.12
N LEU A 470 -32.70 -2.13 -20.70
CA LEU A 470 -31.63 -2.98 -20.15
C LEU A 470 -30.82 -2.22 -19.09
N PRO A 471 -30.04 -2.93 -18.25
CA PRO A 471 -29.17 -2.29 -17.26
C PRO A 471 -28.21 -1.27 -17.90
N ALA A 472 -27.94 -0.19 -17.17
CA ALA A 472 -27.09 0.90 -17.66
C ALA A 472 -25.69 0.39 -18.07
N LEU A 473 -25.36 0.56 -19.34
CA LEU A 473 -24.08 0.16 -19.91
C LEU A 473 -23.04 1.29 -19.73
N ARG A 474 -22.13 1.14 -18.76
CA ARG A 474 -21.15 2.18 -18.40
C ARG A 474 -19.84 2.04 -19.18
N PRO A 475 -19.04 3.11 -19.35
CA PRO A 475 -17.68 3.00 -19.89
C PRO A 475 -16.86 1.90 -19.19
N GLY A 476 -16.07 1.16 -19.97
CA GLY A 476 -15.31 0.01 -19.48
C GLY A 476 -16.12 -1.28 -19.31
N SER A 477 -17.35 -1.36 -19.83
CA SER A 477 -18.17 -2.57 -19.83
C SER A 477 -18.72 -2.93 -21.22
N PHE A 478 -19.17 -4.18 -21.34
CA PHE A 478 -19.82 -4.76 -22.53
C PHE A 478 -21.11 -5.45 -22.12
N MET A 479 -22.04 -5.60 -23.05
CA MET A 479 -23.26 -6.39 -22.84
C MET A 479 -23.60 -7.08 -24.15
N SER A 480 -23.90 -8.36 -24.14
CA SER A 480 -24.51 -9.01 -25.30
C SER A 480 -26.02 -9.00 -25.17
N ILE A 481 -26.69 -8.82 -26.31
CA ILE A 481 -28.14 -8.91 -26.43
C ILE A 481 -28.46 -9.84 -27.60
N ARG A 482 -29.57 -10.57 -27.50
CA ARG A 482 -30.11 -11.30 -28.64
C ARG A 482 -31.04 -10.37 -29.41
N ALA A 483 -30.74 -10.14 -30.67
CA ALA A 483 -31.68 -9.46 -31.55
C ALA A 483 -32.85 -10.42 -31.79
N GLU A 484 -34.00 -10.17 -31.17
CA GLU A 484 -35.24 -10.73 -31.70
C GLU A 484 -35.38 -10.19 -33.12
N SER A 485 -35.58 -11.09 -34.09
CA SER A 485 -35.92 -10.67 -35.43
C SER A 485 -37.15 -9.79 -35.32
N ALA A 486 -37.02 -8.48 -35.51
CA ALA A 486 -38.16 -7.61 -35.71
C ALA A 486 -38.96 -8.27 -36.83
N GLY A 487 -40.11 -8.85 -36.46
CA GLY A 487 -40.97 -9.52 -37.40
C GLY A 487 -41.18 -8.58 -38.58
N GLN A 488 -41.10 -9.14 -39.78
CA GLN A 488 -41.65 -8.51 -40.96
C GLN A 488 -43.13 -8.16 -40.69
N GLU A 489 -43.40 -6.99 -40.11
CA GLU A 489 -44.68 -6.32 -40.28
C GLU A 489 -44.68 -5.72 -41.68
N VAL A 490 -44.88 -6.63 -42.65
CA VAL A 490 -45.49 -6.28 -43.92
C VAL A 490 -46.99 -6.18 -43.64
N ALA A 491 -47.49 -4.96 -43.48
CA ALA A 491 -48.88 -4.59 -43.71
C ALA A 491 -48.82 -3.37 -44.65
N ARG A 492 -49.01 -3.53 -45.97
CA ARG A 492 -50.30 -3.67 -46.69
C ARG A 492 -51.38 -2.71 -46.21
#